data_AF-A0A0D6LL31-F1
#
_entry.id   AF-A0A0D6LL31-F1
#
_cell.length_a   1.000
_cell.length_b   1.000
_cell.length_c   1.000
_cell.angle_alpha   90.00
_cell.angle_beta   90.00
_cell.angle_gamma   90.00
#
_symmetry.space_group_name_H-M   'P 1'
#
loop_
_entity.id
_entity.type
_entity.pdbx_description
1 polymer ?
#
loop_
_entity_poly.entity_id
_entity_poly.type
_entity_poly.pdbx_seq_one_letter_code
_entity_poly.pdbx_strand_id
1 'polypeptide(L)' 'MTSFCSTAPSDLPQKKFPSAIIVGVKKAGTRALLEFLRLNPNIRAPGPEVHFFDKNYHKGLDWYRTSII' A
#
# COMPACT_ATOMS: atom_id res chain seq x y z
N MET A 1 -19.25 -31.60 21.76
CA MET A 1 -18.27 -30.76 22.48
C MET A 1 -17.29 -30.17 21.48
N THR A 2 -17.34 -28.83 21.34
CA THR A 2 -16.35 -27.86 20.79
C THR A 2 -15.81 -28.10 19.37
N SER A 3 -15.78 -27.13 18.44
CA SER A 3 -15.52 -25.70 18.62
C SER A 3 -16.06 -24.90 17.42
N PHE A 4 -16.82 -23.84 17.68
CA PHE A 4 -17.03 -22.77 16.71
C PHE A 4 -15.83 -21.84 16.78
N CYS A 5 -14.98 -21.85 15.74
CA CYS A 5 -13.94 -20.86 15.56
C CYS A 5 -14.61 -19.53 15.18
N SER A 6 -14.69 -18.62 16.14
CA SER A 6 -15.16 -17.25 15.91
C SER A 6 -14.03 -16.46 15.25
N THR A 7 -14.01 -16.40 13.91
CA THR A 7 -13.23 -15.38 13.21
C THR A 7 -13.98 -14.06 13.35
N ALA A 8 -13.69 -13.34 14.44
CA ALA A 8 -14.15 -11.97 14.58
C ALA A 8 -13.70 -11.16 13.35
N PRO A 9 -14.59 -10.38 12.70
CA PRO A 9 -14.15 -9.41 11.72
C PRO A 9 -13.28 -8.40 12.47
N SER A 10 -11.97 -8.47 12.28
CA SER A 10 -11.08 -7.42 12.73
C SER A 10 -11.24 -6.26 11.74
N ASP A 11 -12.20 -5.38 12.00
CA ASP A 11 -12.43 -4.12 11.26
C ASP A 11 -11.28 -3.11 11.45
N LEU A 12 -10.08 -3.58 11.82
CA LEU A 12 -8.86 -2.79 11.89
C LEU A 12 -8.24 -2.75 10.49
N PRO A 13 -7.90 -1.55 9.96
CA PRO A 13 -7.22 -1.43 8.68
C PRO A 13 -5.89 -2.20 8.69
N GLN A 14 -5.86 -3.36 8.06
CA GLN A 14 -4.62 -4.14 7.95
C GLN A 14 -3.74 -3.59 6.85
N LYS A 15 -2.46 -3.35 7.18
CA LYS A 15 -1.43 -2.99 6.20
C LYS A 15 -1.17 -4.18 5.27
N LYS A 16 -1.44 -3.99 3.99
CA LYS A 16 -1.26 -4.98 2.92
C LYS A 16 -0.19 -4.52 1.94
N PHE A 17 0.41 -5.47 1.24
CA PHE A 17 1.24 -5.14 0.08
C PHE A 17 0.40 -4.52 -1.03
N PRO A 18 0.97 -3.64 -1.85
CA PRO A 18 0.25 -3.00 -2.94
C PRO A 18 -0.08 -4.02 -4.02
N SER A 19 -1.35 -4.06 -4.41
CA SER A 19 -1.80 -4.89 -5.54
C SER A 19 -1.33 -4.33 -6.89
N ALA A 20 -1.06 -3.02 -6.95
CA ALA A 20 -0.62 -2.33 -8.16
C ALA A 20 0.44 -1.26 -7.80
N ILE A 21 1.40 -1.06 -8.69
CA ILE A 21 2.52 -0.12 -8.52
C ILE A 21 2.61 0.77 -9.76
N ILE A 22 2.66 2.09 -9.55
CA ILE A 22 2.99 3.05 -10.60
C ILE A 22 4.51 3.16 -10.67
N VAL A 23 5.12 2.51 -11.66
CA VAL A 23 6.59 2.41 -11.77
C VAL A 23 7.24 3.61 -12.49
N GLY A 24 6.50 4.38 -13.28
CA GLY A 24 7.06 5.47 -14.07
C GLY A 24 6.17 5.92 -15.23
N VAL A 25 6.67 6.73 -16.17
CA VAL A 25 8.03 7.30 -16.24
C VAL A 25 8.12 8.68 -15.58
N LYS A 26 9.34 9.10 -15.22
CA LYS A 26 9.59 10.44 -14.66
C LYS A 26 9.06 11.50 -15.62
N LYS A 27 8.44 12.55 -15.07
CA LYS A 27 7.83 13.68 -15.81
C LYS A 27 6.55 13.34 -16.62
N ALA A 28 6.04 12.11 -16.58
CA ALA A 28 4.77 11.75 -17.23
C ALA A 28 3.51 12.07 -16.38
N GLY A 29 3.66 12.72 -15.22
CA GLY A 29 2.52 13.07 -14.37
C GLY A 29 2.06 11.96 -13.43
N THR A 30 2.95 11.05 -13.01
CA THR A 30 2.65 9.97 -12.04
C THR A 30 2.02 10.48 -10.74
N ARG A 31 2.42 11.67 -10.28
CA ARG A 31 1.82 12.33 -9.11
C ARG A 31 0.37 12.73 -9.33
N ALA A 32 0.04 13.34 -10.47
CA ALA A 32 -1.34 13.73 -10.77
C ALA A 32 -2.25 12.49 -10.88
N LEU A 33 -1.77 11.43 -11.53
CA LEU A 33 -2.48 10.15 -11.59
C LEU A 33 -2.76 9.59 -10.19
N LEU A 34 -1.76 9.61 -9.30
CA LEU A 34 -1.94 9.14 -7.92
C LEU A 34 -3.00 9.95 -7.16
N GLU A 35 -3.01 11.28 -7.30
CA GLU A 35 -4.02 12.13 -6.66
C GLU A 35 -5.43 11.86 -7.21
N PHE A 36 -5.58 11.64 -8.51
CA PHE A 36 -6.88 11.28 -9.10
C PHE A 36 -7.36 9.92 -8.60
N LEU A 37 -6.47 8.93 -8.46
CA LEU A 37 -6.83 7.62 -7.92
C LEU A 37 -7.26 7.68 -6.46
N ARG A 38 -6.72 8.61 -5.66
CA ARG A 38 -7.13 8.81 -4.26
C ARG A 38 -8.56 9.30 -4.10
N LEU A 39 -9.18 9.87 -5.14
CA LEU A 39 -10.59 10.27 -5.10
C LEU A 39 -11.53 9.05 -5.01
N ASN A 40 -11.06 7.85 -5.36
CA ASN A 40 -11.86 6.63 -5.29
C ASN A 40 -11.82 6.03 -3.88
N PRO A 41 -12.98 5.81 -3.21
CA PRO A 41 -13.02 5.27 -1.85
C PRO A 41 -12.42 3.85 -1.73
N ASN A 42 -12.32 3.11 -2.84
CA ASN A 42 -11.75 1.76 -2.86
C ASN A 42 -10.22 1.74 -3.01
N ILE A 43 -9.60 2.88 -3.30
CA ILE A 43 -8.16 2.97 -3.54
C ILE A 43 -7.50 3.65 -2.35
N ARG A 44 -6.51 2.97 -1.75
CA ARG A 44 -5.64 3.55 -0.74
C ARG A 44 -4.23 3.61 -1.29
N ALA A 45 -3.64 4.79 -1.23
CA ALA A 45 -2.30 5.05 -1.73
C ALA A 45 -1.46 5.80 -0.69
N PRO A 46 -0.16 5.49 -0.55
CA PRO A 46 0.74 6.22 0.32
C PRO A 46 0.89 7.68 -0.14
N GLY A 47 1.20 8.57 0.81
CA GLY A 47 1.42 10.00 0.58
C GLY A 47 2.62 10.29 -0.34
N PRO A 48 3.87 10.12 0.15
CA PRO A 48 5.09 10.27 -0.63
C PRO A 48 5.46 9.00 -1.40
N GLU A 49 6.30 9.16 -2.43
CA GLU A 49 6.95 8.02 -3.10
C GLU A 49 7.89 7.32 -2.11
N VAL A 50 7.63 6.05 -1.80
CA VAL A 50 8.36 5.28 -0.77
C VAL A 50 9.81 4.98 -1.20
N HIS A 51 10.10 5.04 -2.51
CA HIS A 51 11.42 4.75 -3.06
C HIS A 51 12.00 3.42 -2.51
N PHE A 52 11.16 2.37 -2.49
CA PHE A 52 11.57 1.06 -1.98
C PHE A 52 12.49 0.34 -2.95
N PHE A 53 12.06 0.18 -4.20
CA PHE A 53 12.78 -0.62 -5.20
C PHE A 53 14.03 0.06 -5.79
N ASP A 54 14.26 1.35 -5.50
CA ASP A 54 15.43 2.12 -5.93
C ASP A 54 16.41 2.39 -4.76
N LYS A 55 15.94 3.00 -3.66
CA LYS A 55 16.83 3.51 -2.59
C LYS A 55 16.79 2.67 -1.31
N ASN A 56 15.63 2.13 -0.97
CA ASN A 56 15.38 1.54 0.35
C ASN A 56 15.27 0.01 0.34
N TYR A 57 15.71 -0.67 -0.72
CA TYR A 57 15.56 -2.12 -0.85
C TYR A 57 16.25 -2.88 0.29
N HIS A 58 17.39 -2.36 0.77
CA HIS A 58 18.15 -2.92 1.88
C HIS A 58 17.40 -2.94 3.23
N LYS A 59 16.30 -2.18 3.37
CA LYS A 59 15.49 -2.15 4.62
C LYS A 59 14.53 -3.33 4.74
N GLY A 60 14.39 -4.15 3.70
CA GLY A 60 13.57 -5.35 3.69
C GLY A 60 12.08 -5.09 3.47
N LEU A 61 11.34 -6.17 3.25
CA LEU A 61 9.90 -6.13 2.91
C LEU A 61 9.02 -5.72 4.10
N ASP A 62 9.44 -5.97 5.33
CA ASP A 62 8.70 -5.56 6.52
C ASP A 62 8.68 -4.03 6.67
N TRP A 63 9.81 -3.38 6.39
CA TRP A 63 9.89 -1.93 6.31
C TRP A 63 9.00 -1.40 5.19
N TYR A 64 9.02 -2.06 4.02
CA TYR A 64 8.14 -1.69 2.90
C TYR A 64 6.67 -1.76 3.34
N ARG A 65 6.21 -2.89 3.87
CA ARG A 65 4.82 -3.09 4.33
C ARG A 65 4.37 -2.02 5.31
N THR A 66 5.26 -1.58 6.20
CA THR A 66 4.97 -0.53 7.20
C THR A 66 4.84 0.87 6.58
N SER A 67 5.47 1.09 5.42
CA SER A 67 5.59 2.39 4.76
C SER A 67 4.47 2.71 3.76
N ILE A 68 3.65 1.72 3.36
CA ILE A 68 2.72 1.86 2.21
C ILE A 68 1.32 2.32 2.65
N ILE A 69 0.91 2.07 3.90
CA ILE A 69 -0.29 2.55 4.62
C ILE A 69 -0.04 2.30 6.10
#